data_AF-A0A9E2CVI5-F1
#
_entry.id   AF-A0A9E2CVI5-F1
#
_cell.length_a   1.000
_cell.length_b   1.000
_cell.length_c   1.000
_cell.angle_alpha   90.00
_cell.angle_beta   90.00
_cell.angle_gamma   90.00
#
_symmetry.space_group_name_H-M   'P 1'
#
loop_
_entity.id
_entity.type
_entity.pdbx_description
1 polymer ?
#
loop_
_entity_poly.entity_id
_entity_poly.type
_entity_poly.pdbx_seq_one_letter_code
_entity_poly.pdbx_strand_id
1 'polypeptide(L)'
;MTQTAEEKLVELAKAYARHRKALRDKEKAIRDLHYESETFIDLKQYRNRYMSGEATDDPDCSIVWRGWLHAVDTCQAWDGVEIEDDDIYRSMAKLLDDRKDIKAQGARIRNRLRIIGDQLLRADP
;
A
#
# COMPACT_ATOMS: atom_id res chain seq x y z
N MET A 1 -34.08 1.54 -1.81
CA MET A 1 -34.10 3.00 -1.61
C MET A 1 -32.78 3.56 -2.11
N THR A 2 -32.80 4.62 -2.92
CA THR A 2 -31.59 5.24 -3.48
C THR A 2 -31.07 6.27 -2.49
N GLN A 3 -29.80 6.15 -2.08
CA GLN A 3 -29.14 7.04 -1.12
C GLN A 3 -29.02 8.48 -1.65
N THR A 4 -29.29 9.49 -0.82
CA THR A 4 -29.16 10.92 -1.17
C THR A 4 -27.69 11.35 -1.30
N ALA A 5 -27.43 12.54 -1.84
CA ALA A 5 -26.08 13.05 -1.98
C ALA A 5 -25.43 13.38 -0.62
N GLU A 6 -26.20 13.91 0.33
CA GLU A 6 -25.79 14.20 1.71
C GLU A 6 -25.45 12.90 2.46
N GLU A 7 -26.29 11.87 2.35
CA GLU A 7 -26.03 10.56 2.94
C GLU A 7 -24.74 9.95 2.38
N LYS A 8 -24.50 10.08 1.06
CA LYS A 8 -23.25 9.65 0.43
C LYS A 8 -22.04 10.42 0.95
N LEU A 9 -22.15 11.73 1.19
CA LEU A 9 -21.06 12.52 1.78
C LEU A 9 -20.74 12.07 3.20
N VAL A 10 -21.76 11.81 4.04
CA VAL A 10 -21.57 11.31 5.40
C VAL A 10 -20.85 9.96 5.40
N GLU A 11 -21.26 9.03 4.53
CA GLU A 11 -20.60 7.73 4.43
C GLU A 11 -19.17 7.83 3.91
N LEU A 12 -18.91 8.70 2.93
CA LEU A 12 -17.55 8.96 2.46
C LEU A 12 -16.67 9.62 3.53
N ALA A 13 -17.22 10.51 4.37
CA ALA A 13 -16.50 11.11 5.48
C ALA A 13 -16.13 10.06 6.55
N LYS A 14 -17.06 9.16 6.91
CA LYS A 14 -16.78 8.02 7.78
C LYS A 14 -15.72 7.09 7.19
N ALA A 15 -15.83 6.77 5.89
CA ALA A 15 -14.84 5.96 5.19
C ALA A 15 -13.45 6.63 5.21
N TYR A 16 -13.38 7.94 5.00
CA TYR A 16 -12.13 8.70 5.08
C TYR A 16 -11.50 8.67 6.47
N ALA A 17 -12.31 8.81 7.53
CA ALA A 17 -11.85 8.71 8.91
C ALA A 17 -11.30 7.31 9.23
N ARG A 18 -11.98 6.25 8.80
CA ARG A 18 -11.50 4.86 8.92
C ARG A 18 -10.19 4.65 8.19
N HIS A 19 -10.08 5.15 6.94
CA HIS A 19 -8.84 5.14 6.17
C HIS A 19 -7.69 5.83 6.92
N ARG A 20 -7.94 7.00 7.54
CA ARG A 20 -6.92 7.72 8.31
C ARG A 20 -6.46 6.97 9.56
N LYS A 21 -7.36 6.21 10.19
CA LYS A 21 -6.98 5.31 11.29
C LYS A 21 -6.11 4.17 10.76
N ALA A 22 -6.54 3.47 9.73
CA ALA A 22 -5.79 2.38 9.12
C ALA A 22 -4.37 2.80 8.66
N LEU A 23 -4.24 3.99 8.07
CA LEU A 23 -2.93 4.52 7.67
C LEU A 23 -2.01 4.74 8.88
N ARG A 24 -2.52 5.31 9.97
CA ARG A 24 -1.75 5.52 11.21
C ARG A 24 -1.35 4.19 11.85
N ASP A 25 -2.27 3.24 11.90
CA ASP A 25 -2.01 1.91 12.46
C ASP A 25 -0.91 1.19 11.66
N LYS A 26 -0.91 1.32 10.33
CA LYS A 26 0.13 0.75 9.47
C LYS A 26 1.46 1.48 9.57
N GLU A 27 1.48 2.81 9.66
CA GLU A 27 2.71 3.57 9.88
C GLU A 27 3.33 3.24 11.24
N LYS A 28 2.49 3.00 12.26
CA LYS A 28 2.95 2.46 13.55
C LYS A 28 3.55 1.06 13.38
N ALA A 29 2.87 0.13 12.72
CA ALA A 29 3.38 -1.23 12.53
C ALA A 29 4.73 -1.27 11.78
N ILE A 30 4.90 -0.46 10.73
CA ILE A 30 6.18 -0.33 10.01
C ILE A 30 7.29 0.13 10.95
N ARG A 31 7.00 1.16 11.75
CA ARG A 31 7.97 1.74 12.68
C ARG A 31 8.33 0.76 13.81
N ASP A 32 7.32 0.10 14.37
CA ASP A 32 7.50 -0.85 15.46
C ASP A 32 8.34 -2.05 14.97
N LEU A 33 8.07 -2.58 13.76
CA LEU A 33 8.91 -3.62 13.13
C LEU A 33 10.36 -3.16 12.93
N HIS A 34 10.58 -1.89 12.60
CA HIS A 34 11.91 -1.30 12.44
C HIS A 34 12.67 -1.11 13.76
N TYR A 35 11.94 -0.98 14.88
CA TYR A 35 12.54 -0.87 16.22
C TYR A 35 12.78 -2.24 16.85
N GLU A 36 11.95 -3.22 16.51
CA GLU A 36 12.12 -4.61 16.94
C GLU A 36 13.29 -5.28 16.21
N SER A 37 13.58 -4.86 14.98
CA SER A 37 14.80 -5.27 14.29
C SER A 37 16.04 -4.63 14.93
N GLU A 38 17.03 -5.44 15.33
CA GLU A 38 18.35 -4.96 15.75
C GLU A 38 19.12 -4.23 14.62
N THR A 39 18.62 -4.30 13.38
CA THR A 39 19.22 -3.75 12.17
C THR A 39 18.20 -3.00 11.31
N PHE A 40 18.62 -1.93 10.63
CA PHE A 40 17.78 -1.22 9.65
C PHE A 40 17.31 -2.16 8.52
N ILE A 41 16.00 -2.26 8.31
CA ILE A 41 15.41 -3.10 7.26
C ILE A 41 15.43 -2.33 5.92
N ASP A 42 16.46 -2.54 5.09
CA ASP A 42 16.53 -1.95 3.74
C ASP A 42 16.00 -2.91 2.66
N LEU A 43 14.86 -2.56 2.06
CA LEU A 43 14.29 -3.32 0.95
C LEU A 43 14.78 -2.87 -0.43
N LYS A 44 15.53 -1.77 -0.53
CA LYS A 44 15.99 -1.23 -1.83
C LYS A 44 16.82 -2.24 -2.61
N GLN A 45 17.60 -3.06 -1.93
CA GLN A 45 18.39 -4.12 -2.56
C GLN A 45 17.51 -5.09 -3.37
N TYR A 46 16.37 -5.52 -2.82
CA TYR A 46 15.43 -6.42 -3.49
C TYR A 46 14.78 -5.74 -4.69
N ARG A 47 14.37 -4.48 -4.54
CA ARG A 47 13.83 -3.71 -5.67
C ARG A 47 14.84 -3.57 -6.81
N ASN A 48 16.10 -3.26 -6.49
CA ASN A 48 17.12 -3.05 -7.49
C ASN A 48 17.45 -4.35 -8.23
N ARG A 49 17.62 -5.46 -7.51
CA ARG A 49 17.87 -6.80 -8.09
C ARG A 49 16.69 -7.30 -8.92
N TYR A 50 15.45 -7.06 -8.46
CA TYR A 50 14.26 -7.40 -9.22
C TYR A 50 14.16 -6.60 -10.52
N MET A 51 14.38 -5.28 -10.46
CA MET A 51 14.26 -4.41 -11.64
C MET A 51 15.45 -4.53 -12.62
N SER A 52 16.60 -5.03 -12.18
CA SER A 52 17.74 -5.30 -13.07
C SER A 52 17.58 -6.58 -13.87
N GLY A 53 16.61 -7.43 -13.52
CA GLY A 53 16.47 -8.77 -14.09
C GLY A 53 17.49 -9.79 -13.57
N GLU A 54 18.30 -9.42 -12.58
CA GLU A 54 19.32 -10.32 -12.01
C GLU A 54 18.70 -11.50 -11.25
N ALA A 55 17.55 -11.25 -10.61
CA ALA A 55 16.85 -12.22 -9.77
C ALA A 55 15.65 -12.88 -10.46
N THR A 56 15.61 -12.87 -11.80
CA THR A 56 14.46 -13.37 -12.57
C THR A 56 14.83 -13.62 -14.03
N ASP A 57 14.40 -14.77 -14.57
CA ASP A 57 14.49 -15.06 -16.01
C ASP A 57 13.42 -14.33 -16.87
N ASP A 58 12.54 -13.54 -16.24
CA ASP A 58 11.51 -12.73 -16.90
C ASP A 58 12.10 -11.41 -17.46
N PRO A 59 12.20 -11.21 -18.79
CA PRO A 59 12.70 -9.97 -19.38
C PRO A 59 11.80 -8.75 -19.12
N ASP A 60 10.52 -8.96 -18.79
CA ASP A 60 9.55 -7.88 -18.56
C ASP A 60 9.56 -7.37 -17.11
N CYS A 61 10.33 -8.00 -16.21
CA CYS A 61 10.42 -7.60 -14.80
C CYS A 61 10.92 -6.15 -14.61
N SER A 62 11.75 -5.66 -15.53
CA SER A 62 12.31 -4.31 -15.55
C SER A 62 11.26 -3.24 -15.93
N ILE A 63 10.12 -3.64 -16.49
CA ILE A 63 9.11 -2.75 -17.05
C ILE A 63 7.97 -2.51 -16.05
N VAL A 64 7.60 -3.50 -15.22
CA VAL A 64 6.43 -3.42 -14.35
C VAL A 64 6.78 -3.66 -12.87
N TRP A 65 6.63 -2.61 -12.06
CA TRP A 65 6.72 -2.73 -10.60
C TRP A 65 5.47 -3.41 -10.02
N ARG A 66 5.63 -4.64 -9.52
CA ARG A 66 4.53 -5.47 -8.99
C ARG A 66 4.32 -5.38 -7.47
N GLY A 67 5.19 -4.68 -6.75
CA GLY A 67 5.11 -4.53 -5.29
C GLY A 67 6.39 -4.97 -4.60
N TRP A 68 6.54 -4.56 -3.34
CA TRP A 68 7.69 -4.94 -2.52
C TRP A 68 7.67 -6.43 -2.20
N LEU A 69 6.52 -6.97 -1.83
CA LEU A 69 6.40 -8.38 -1.43
C LEU A 69 6.81 -9.29 -2.57
N HIS A 70 6.33 -8.99 -3.78
CA HIS A 70 6.70 -9.74 -4.98
C HIS A 70 8.19 -9.66 -5.30
N ALA A 71 8.83 -8.51 -5.12
CA ALA A 71 10.26 -8.35 -5.35
C ALA A 71 11.09 -9.17 -4.34
N VAL A 72 10.70 -9.16 -3.05
CA VAL A 72 11.36 -9.96 -2.00
C VAL A 72 11.19 -11.45 -2.27
N ASP A 73 9.96 -11.93 -2.46
CA ASP A 73 9.66 -13.35 -2.70
C ASP A 73 10.41 -13.86 -3.95
N THR A 74 10.45 -13.06 -5.03
CA THR A 74 11.19 -13.42 -6.25
C THR A 74 12.69 -13.55 -6.00
N CYS A 75 13.30 -12.58 -5.32
CA CYS A 75 14.73 -12.62 -5.03
C CYS A 75 15.10 -13.77 -4.09
N GLN A 76 14.31 -14.01 -3.03
CA GLN A 76 14.57 -15.09 -2.08
C GLN A 76 14.43 -16.46 -2.74
N ALA A 77 13.40 -16.65 -3.57
CA ALA A 77 13.23 -17.88 -4.35
C ALA A 77 14.41 -18.11 -5.31
N TRP A 78 14.89 -17.06 -5.98
CA TRP A 78 16.06 -17.13 -6.85
C TRP A 78 17.35 -17.51 -6.10
N ASP A 79 17.54 -16.94 -4.91
CA ASP A 79 18.69 -17.25 -4.03
C ASP A 79 18.57 -18.63 -3.36
N GLY A 80 17.46 -19.36 -3.58
CA GLY A 80 17.21 -20.67 -2.96
C GLY A 80 16.93 -20.60 -1.45
N VAL A 81 16.53 -19.43 -0.95
CA VAL A 81 16.19 -19.21 0.47
C VAL A 81 14.79 -19.75 0.74
N GLU A 82 14.64 -20.55 1.80
CA GLU A 82 13.33 -20.99 2.26
C GLU A 82 12.55 -19.78 2.80
N ILE A 83 11.35 -19.56 2.26
CA ILE A 83 10.53 -18.41 2.59
C ILE A 83 9.70 -18.73 3.84
N GLU A 84 10.10 -18.19 4.97
CA GLU A 84 9.36 -18.30 6.23
C GLU A 84 8.32 -17.16 6.36
N ASP A 85 7.22 -17.44 7.06
CA ASP A 85 6.14 -16.46 7.24
C ASP A 85 6.49 -15.32 8.22
N ASP A 86 7.51 -15.50 9.07
CA ASP A 86 8.07 -14.52 10.00
C ASP A 86 9.34 -13.82 9.48
N ASP A 87 9.69 -14.00 8.20
CA ASP A 87 10.77 -13.26 7.58
C ASP A 87 10.52 -11.74 7.69
N ILE A 88 11.51 -11.03 8.24
CA ILE A 88 11.40 -9.62 8.58
C ILE A 88 11.33 -8.72 7.34
N TYR A 89 12.02 -9.08 6.26
CA TYR A 89 12.00 -8.35 5.00
C TYR A 89 10.65 -8.53 4.30
N ARG A 90 10.10 -9.74 4.33
CA ARG A 90 8.80 -10.09 3.78
C ARG A 90 7.67 -9.39 4.55
N SER A 91 7.75 -9.40 5.87
CA SER A 91 6.84 -8.67 6.77
C SER A 91 6.85 -7.17 6.48
N MET A 92 8.04 -6.57 6.37
CA MET A 92 8.18 -5.16 6.00
C MET A 92 7.61 -4.88 4.60
N ALA A 93 7.89 -5.75 3.63
CA ALA A 93 7.44 -5.61 2.26
C ALA A 93 5.90 -5.59 2.16
N LYS A 94 5.25 -6.52 2.84
CA LYS A 94 3.78 -6.58 2.96
C LYS A 94 3.21 -5.30 3.59
N LEU A 95 3.81 -4.80 4.65
CA LEU A 95 3.37 -3.55 5.30
C LEU A 95 3.50 -2.32 4.38
N LEU A 96 4.55 -2.25 3.55
CA LEU A 96 4.74 -1.17 2.59
C LEU A 96 3.72 -1.22 1.43
N ASP A 97 3.43 -2.42 0.92
CA ASP A 97 2.41 -2.61 -0.11
C ASP A 97 1.01 -2.29 0.43
N ASP A 98 0.66 -2.78 1.62
CA ASP A 98 -0.59 -2.42 2.33
C ASP A 98 -0.72 -0.89 2.47
N ARG A 99 0.37 -0.23 2.88
CA ARG A 99 0.38 1.24 3.04
C ARG A 99 0.15 1.96 1.71
N LYS A 100 0.72 1.46 0.61
CA LYS A 100 0.50 2.02 -0.73
C LYS A 100 -0.97 1.90 -1.14
N ASP A 101 -1.58 0.75 -0.90
CA ASP A 101 -2.99 0.49 -1.23
C ASP A 101 -3.93 1.37 -0.40
N ILE A 102 -3.68 1.50 0.90
CA ILE A 102 -4.43 2.41 1.77
C ILE A 102 -4.33 3.85 1.21
N LYS A 103 -3.14 4.33 0.85
CA LYS A 103 -2.98 5.67 0.26
C LYS A 103 -3.77 5.84 -1.03
N ALA A 104 -3.77 4.83 -1.91
CA ALA A 104 -4.54 4.85 -3.16
C ALA A 104 -6.05 4.91 -2.89
N GLN A 105 -6.55 4.13 -1.93
CA GLN A 105 -7.95 4.19 -1.50
C GLN A 105 -8.30 5.57 -0.93
N GLY A 106 -7.44 6.15 -0.10
CA GLY A 106 -7.63 7.49 0.45
C GLY A 106 -7.73 8.57 -0.64
N ALA A 107 -6.95 8.47 -1.71
CA ALA A 107 -7.04 9.38 -2.85
C ALA A 107 -8.38 9.26 -3.58
N ARG A 108 -8.88 8.03 -3.79
CA ARG A 108 -10.20 7.78 -4.39
C ARG A 108 -11.34 8.36 -3.56
N ILE A 109 -11.31 8.16 -2.23
CA ILE A 109 -12.32 8.71 -1.31
C ILE A 109 -12.34 10.24 -1.37
N ARG A 110 -11.17 10.89 -1.29
CA ARG A 110 -11.07 12.37 -1.38
C ARG A 110 -11.61 12.90 -2.70
N ASN A 111 -11.26 12.26 -3.83
CA ASN A 111 -11.78 12.69 -5.12
C ASN A 111 -13.31 12.56 -5.19
N ARG A 112 -13.87 11.47 -4.64
CA ARG A 112 -15.33 11.27 -4.61
C ARG A 112 -16.04 12.29 -3.71
N LEU A 113 -15.48 12.60 -2.55
CA LEU A 113 -15.97 13.67 -1.66
C LEU A 113 -16.04 14.99 -2.41
N ARG A 114 -14.96 15.37 -3.11
CA ARG A 114 -14.92 16.60 -3.90
C ARG A 114 -16.01 16.64 -4.97
N ILE A 115 -16.14 15.58 -5.78
CA ILE A 115 -17.12 15.52 -6.87
C ILE A 115 -18.56 15.68 -6.34
N ILE A 116 -18.92 14.98 -5.26
CA ILE A 116 -20.28 15.05 -4.72
C ILE A 116 -20.51 16.40 -4.02
N GLY A 117 -19.51 16.94 -3.32
CA GLY A 117 -19.60 18.28 -2.74
C GLY A 117 -19.81 19.36 -3.79
N ASP A 118 -19.06 19.32 -4.89
CA ASP A 118 -19.21 20.25 -6.03
C ASP A 118 -20.61 20.14 -6.66
N GLN A 119 -21.20 18.93 -6.72
CA GLN A 119 -22.56 18.73 -7.23
C GLN A 119 -23.62 19.35 -6.33
N LEU A 120 -23.48 19.21 -5.00
CA LEU A 120 -24.39 19.79 -4.03
C LEU A 120 -24.33 21.32 -4.05
N LEU A 121 -23.13 21.90 -4.03
CA LEU A 121 -22.94 23.35 -4.06
C LEU A 121 -23.43 24.02 -5.35
N ARG A 122 -23.55 23.26 -6.46
CA ARG A 122 -24.14 23.76 -7.71
C ARG A 122 -25.66 23.63 -7.76
N ALA A 123 -26.22 22.72 -6.96
CA ALA A 123 -27.65 22.48 -6.87
C ALA A 123 -28.33 23.34 -5.80
N ASP A 124 -27.54 23.86 -4.85
CA ASP A 124 -27.96 24.85 -3.85
C ASP A 124 -27.93 26.26 -4.51
N PRO A 125 -29.08 26.95 -4.66
CA PRO A 125 -29.18 28.24 -5.36
C PRO A 125 -28.40 29.40 -4.74
#